data_AF-A0A6C2YTX1-F1
#
_entry.id   AF-A0A6C2YTX1-F1
#
_cell.length_a   1.000
_cell.length_b   1.000
_cell.length_c   1.000
_cell.angle_alpha   90.00
_cell.angle_beta   90.00
_cell.angle_gamma   90.00
#
_symmetry.space_group_name_H-M   'P 1'
#
loop_
_entity.id
_entity.type
_entity.pdbx_description
1 polymer ?
#
loop_
_entity_poly.entity_id
_entity_poly.type
_entity_poly.pdbx_seq_one_letter_code
_entity_poly.pdbx_strand_id
1 'polypeptide(L)'
;MSELVHQIRTGMADLHDRLERLPMPQQIASGTVLADDYRDLLTQLLALHEVLESELVRNRIDLFQPEMARIVALQTDLAKIPTVSPALPILPETEALIAKIRQWSQSEPIALLGCLYIFEGSRMGSRLLAKQVAKALQVPVEPGQGIDYHLDASQNQVARWMSFKSALDSLPLSAELQQQVAEAAIETMTGLFHIYAALPRTGQTVGATATQAPLENPVA
;
A
#
# COMPACT_ATOMS: atom_id res chain seq x y z
N MET A 1 17.95 17.59 -7.27
CA MET A 1 17.02 16.45 -7.35
C MET A 1 17.41 15.69 -8.60
N SER A 2 17.64 14.38 -8.52
CA SER A 2 17.98 13.60 -9.70
C SER A 2 16.84 13.59 -10.72
N GLU A 3 17.19 13.27 -11.96
CA GLU A 3 16.23 13.09 -13.05
C GLU A 3 15.22 11.99 -12.72
N LEU A 4 15.69 10.84 -12.21
CA LEU A 4 14.84 9.72 -11.81
C LEU A 4 13.81 10.08 -10.72
N VAL A 5 14.25 10.69 -9.61
CA VAL A 5 13.33 11.08 -8.52
C VAL A 5 12.36 12.14 -8.99
N HIS A 6 12.81 13.07 -9.84
CA HIS A 6 11.93 14.06 -10.46
C HIS A 6 10.84 13.36 -11.28
N GLN A 7 11.24 12.47 -12.18
CA GLN A 7 10.36 11.72 -13.08
C GLN A 7 9.31 10.91 -12.31
N ILE A 8 9.71 10.18 -11.27
CA ILE A 8 8.77 9.43 -10.41
C ILE A 8 7.74 10.38 -9.81
N ARG A 9 8.19 11.47 -9.18
CA ARG A 9 7.30 12.41 -8.49
C ARG A 9 6.31 13.09 -9.44
N THR A 10 6.77 13.52 -10.60
CA THR A 10 5.90 14.14 -11.60
C THR A 10 4.92 13.14 -12.20
N GLY A 11 5.37 11.91 -12.48
CA GLY A 11 4.54 10.87 -13.08
C GLY A 11 3.42 10.38 -12.16
N MET A 12 3.61 10.41 -10.84
CA MET A 12 2.62 9.92 -9.87
C MET A 12 1.78 11.02 -9.21
N ALA A 13 2.03 12.31 -9.47
CA ALA A 13 1.42 13.41 -8.72
C ALA A 13 -0.12 13.41 -8.76
N ASP A 14 -0.72 13.34 -9.95
CA ASP A 14 -2.19 13.30 -10.09
C ASP A 14 -2.80 12.06 -9.40
N LEU A 15 -2.14 10.92 -9.55
CA LEU A 15 -2.60 9.66 -8.98
C LEU A 15 -2.54 9.65 -7.46
N HIS A 16 -1.48 10.22 -6.89
CA HIS A 16 -1.33 10.42 -5.45
C HIS A 16 -2.46 11.30 -4.89
N ASP A 17 -2.71 12.46 -5.52
CA ASP A 17 -3.79 13.37 -5.13
C ASP A 17 -5.17 12.70 -5.21
N ARG A 18 -5.40 11.89 -6.24
CA ARG A 18 -6.64 11.14 -6.39
C ARG A 18 -6.78 10.03 -5.35
N LEU A 19 -5.70 9.33 -5.01
CA LEU A 19 -5.70 8.33 -3.94
C LEU A 19 -6.12 8.97 -2.63
N GLU A 20 -5.53 10.11 -2.27
CA GLU A 20 -5.83 10.78 -0.99
C GLU A 20 -7.30 11.19 -0.85
N ARG A 21 -8.01 11.39 -1.98
CA ARG A 21 -9.44 11.73 -2.01
C ARG A 21 -10.38 10.52 -1.93
N LEU A 22 -9.86 9.29 -1.97
CA LEU A 22 -10.68 8.08 -1.85
C LEU A 22 -11.30 7.98 -0.45
N PRO A 23 -12.43 7.25 -0.30
CA PRO A 23 -13.08 7.10 1.00
C PRO A 23 -12.16 6.53 2.08
N MET A 24 -11.38 5.48 1.77
CA MET A 24 -10.52 4.82 2.77
C MET A 24 -9.44 5.76 3.35
N PRO A 25 -8.60 6.45 2.55
CA PRO A 25 -7.65 7.44 3.08
C PRO A 25 -8.31 8.60 3.83
N GLN A 26 -9.47 9.10 3.35
CA GLN A 26 -10.21 10.17 4.03
C GLN A 26 -10.69 9.74 5.43
N GLN A 27 -11.22 8.52 5.56
CA GLN A 27 -11.64 7.97 6.84
C GLN A 27 -10.47 7.73 7.80
N ILE A 28 -9.32 7.29 7.29
CA ILE A 28 -8.09 7.20 8.10
C ILE A 28 -7.67 8.59 8.58
N ALA A 29 -7.62 9.58 7.68
CA ALA A 29 -7.18 10.94 7.98
C ALA A 29 -8.13 11.72 8.92
N SER A 30 -9.43 11.40 8.93
CA SER A 30 -10.40 11.97 9.89
C SER A 30 -10.44 11.22 11.23
N GLY A 31 -9.81 10.04 11.30
CA GLY A 31 -9.89 9.12 12.43
C GLY A 31 -11.29 8.54 12.63
N THR A 32 -11.97 8.22 11.52
CA THR A 32 -13.32 7.62 11.50
C THR A 32 -13.36 6.27 10.78
N VAL A 33 -12.21 5.72 10.38
CA VAL A 33 -12.12 4.38 9.77
C VAL A 33 -12.61 3.32 10.76
N LEU A 34 -13.36 2.34 10.28
CA LEU A 34 -13.81 1.22 11.12
C LEU A 34 -12.68 0.19 11.31
N ALA A 35 -12.69 -0.49 12.45
CA ALA A 35 -11.66 -1.48 12.78
C ALA A 35 -11.56 -2.61 11.74
N ASP A 36 -12.70 -3.14 11.27
CA ASP A 36 -12.75 -4.18 10.24
C ASP A 36 -12.18 -3.68 8.89
N ASP A 37 -12.57 -2.48 8.43
CA ASP A 37 -12.04 -1.91 7.17
C ASP A 37 -10.53 -1.64 7.25
N TYR A 38 -10.05 -1.15 8.40
CA TYR A 38 -8.63 -0.93 8.63
C TYR A 38 -7.85 -2.25 8.65
N ARG A 39 -8.37 -3.27 9.35
CA ARG A 39 -7.80 -4.63 9.33
C ARG A 39 -7.75 -5.20 7.92
N ASP A 40 -8.79 -5.02 7.13
CA ASP A 40 -8.85 -5.52 5.76
C ASP A 40 -7.79 -4.85 4.89
N LEU A 41 -7.59 -3.52 5.02
CA LEU A 41 -6.49 -2.82 4.37
C LEU A 41 -5.12 -3.36 4.80
N LEU A 42 -4.87 -3.51 6.11
CA LEU A 42 -3.60 -4.06 6.60
C LEU A 42 -3.36 -5.49 6.11
N THR A 43 -4.42 -6.29 5.94
CA THR A 43 -4.34 -7.65 5.37
C THR A 43 -3.84 -7.60 3.92
N GLN A 44 -4.35 -6.68 3.10
CA GLN A 44 -3.86 -6.50 1.73
C GLN A 44 -2.40 -6.03 1.70
N LEU A 45 -2.06 -5.07 2.56
CA LEU A 45 -0.69 -4.55 2.66
C LEU A 45 0.29 -5.61 3.14
N LEU A 46 -0.09 -6.48 4.09
CA LEU A 46 0.73 -7.61 4.54
C LEU A 46 1.05 -8.55 3.37
N ALA A 47 0.05 -8.95 2.58
CA ALA A 47 0.27 -9.82 1.44
C ALA A 47 1.21 -9.20 0.39
N LEU A 48 1.11 -7.88 0.15
CA LEU A 48 2.06 -7.16 -0.71
C LEU A 48 3.48 -7.18 -0.14
N HIS A 49 3.62 -6.87 1.15
CA HIS A 49 4.92 -6.80 1.81
C HIS A 49 5.61 -8.17 1.88
N GLU A 50 4.87 -9.25 2.15
CA GLU A 50 5.40 -10.62 2.14
C GLU A 50 6.02 -10.98 0.78
N VAL A 51 5.38 -10.61 -0.32
CA VAL A 51 5.92 -10.85 -1.66
C VAL A 51 7.06 -9.89 -1.95
N LEU A 52 6.85 -8.58 -1.79
CA LEU A 52 7.85 -7.56 -2.13
C LEU A 52 9.17 -7.80 -1.40
N GLU A 53 9.14 -7.97 -0.08
CA GLU A 53 10.35 -8.12 0.73
C GLU A 53 11.09 -9.42 0.38
N SER A 54 10.35 -10.51 0.11
CA SER A 54 10.93 -11.77 -0.38
C SER A 54 11.61 -11.61 -1.74
N GLU A 55 10.98 -10.90 -2.68
CA GLU A 55 11.53 -10.66 -4.02
C GLU A 55 12.72 -9.69 -4.00
N LEU A 56 12.72 -8.67 -3.13
CA LEU A 56 13.84 -7.76 -2.92
C LEU A 56 15.08 -8.51 -2.41
N VAL A 57 14.88 -9.40 -1.42
CA VAL A 57 15.95 -10.25 -0.87
C VAL A 57 16.45 -11.25 -1.92
N ARG A 58 15.54 -11.92 -2.65
CA ARG A 58 15.88 -12.89 -3.70
C ARG A 58 16.76 -12.28 -4.79
N ASN A 59 16.43 -11.06 -5.22
CA ASN A 59 17.15 -10.35 -6.27
C ASN A 59 18.36 -9.55 -5.77
N ARG A 60 18.67 -9.61 -4.47
CA ARG A 60 19.78 -8.88 -3.84
C ARG A 60 19.74 -7.38 -4.14
N ILE A 61 18.57 -6.77 -3.95
CA ILE A 61 18.41 -5.32 -4.09
C ILE A 61 19.09 -4.64 -2.90
N ASP A 62 20.34 -4.21 -3.08
CA ASP A 62 21.21 -3.68 -2.00
C ASP A 62 20.63 -2.47 -1.25
N LEU A 63 19.73 -1.71 -1.88
CA LEU A 63 19.05 -0.59 -1.23
C LEU A 63 18.04 -1.02 -0.17
N PHE A 64 17.55 -2.27 -0.24
CA PHE A 64 16.64 -2.81 0.78
C PHE A 64 17.44 -3.27 1.99
N GLN A 65 17.22 -2.61 3.13
CA GLN A 65 17.85 -2.96 4.41
C GLN A 65 16.82 -3.61 5.34
N PRO A 66 17.23 -4.53 6.25
CA PRO A 66 16.30 -5.22 7.15
C PRO A 66 15.38 -4.29 7.96
N GLU A 67 15.86 -3.11 8.36
CA GLU A 67 15.06 -2.10 9.06
C GLU A 67 13.98 -1.43 8.21
N MET A 68 13.94 -1.69 6.90
CA MET A 68 12.89 -1.25 5.98
C MET A 68 11.75 -2.27 5.86
N ALA A 69 11.90 -3.47 6.42
CA ALA A 69 10.86 -4.49 6.45
C ALA A 69 9.64 -4.02 7.26
N ARG A 70 8.42 -4.33 6.82
CA ARG A 70 7.17 -3.94 7.50
C ARG A 70 6.31 -5.13 7.92
N ILE A 71 6.66 -6.34 7.49
CA ILE A 71 5.92 -7.57 7.79
C ILE A 71 5.65 -7.72 9.29
N VAL A 72 6.66 -7.53 10.16
CA VAL A 72 6.51 -7.68 11.61
C VAL A 72 5.55 -6.65 12.20
N ALA A 73 5.62 -5.40 11.76
CA ALA A 73 4.71 -4.34 12.21
C ALA A 73 3.26 -4.65 11.78
N LEU A 74 3.05 -5.09 10.54
CA LEU A 74 1.74 -5.48 10.02
C LEU A 74 1.15 -6.69 10.76
N GLN A 75 1.96 -7.70 11.04
CA GLN A 75 1.54 -8.88 11.81
C GLN A 75 1.17 -8.52 13.26
N THR A 76 1.96 -7.65 13.88
CA THR A 76 1.70 -7.13 15.23
C THR A 76 0.38 -6.35 15.24
N ASP A 77 0.14 -5.53 14.22
CA ASP A 77 -1.08 -4.75 14.13
C ASP A 77 -2.32 -5.62 13.96
N LEU A 78 -2.28 -6.55 13.01
CA LEU A 78 -3.39 -7.49 12.75
C LEU A 78 -3.71 -8.35 13.98
N ALA A 79 -2.72 -8.70 14.80
CA ALA A 79 -2.94 -9.45 16.04
C ALA A 79 -3.65 -8.63 17.14
N LYS A 80 -3.69 -7.30 17.02
CA LYS A 80 -4.28 -6.38 18.01
C LYS A 80 -5.66 -5.88 17.61
N ILE A 81 -5.95 -5.82 16.31
CA ILE A 81 -7.24 -5.33 15.83
C ILE A 81 -8.31 -6.40 16.06
N PRO A 82 -9.42 -6.08 16.78
CA PRO A 82 -10.50 -7.04 17.02
C PRO A 82 -11.10 -7.56 15.71
N THR A 83 -11.36 -8.86 15.66
CA THR A 83 -12.03 -9.50 14.52
C THR A 83 -13.53 -9.53 14.78
N VAL A 84 -14.26 -8.54 14.26
CA VAL A 84 -15.72 -8.48 14.43
C VAL A 84 -16.42 -9.15 13.25
N SER A 85 -15.93 -8.92 12.04
CA SER A 85 -16.39 -9.58 10.82
C SER A 85 -15.38 -10.61 10.30
N PRO A 86 -15.77 -11.60 9.48
CA PRO A 86 -14.81 -12.45 8.77
C PRO A 86 -13.77 -11.61 8.00
N ALA A 87 -12.52 -12.07 7.95
CA ALA A 87 -11.48 -11.40 7.18
C ALA A 87 -11.82 -11.45 5.68
N LEU A 88 -11.58 -10.35 4.97
CA LEU A 88 -11.63 -10.38 3.52
C LEU A 88 -10.51 -11.28 2.96
N PRO A 89 -10.76 -12.01 1.86
CA PRO A 89 -9.68 -12.66 1.13
C PRO A 89 -8.74 -11.60 0.54
N ILE A 90 -7.60 -12.06 0.01
CA ILE A 90 -6.76 -11.19 -0.83
C ILE A 90 -7.60 -10.75 -2.03
N LEU A 91 -7.63 -9.44 -2.26
CA LEU A 91 -8.45 -8.83 -3.30
C LEU A 91 -7.81 -9.06 -4.69
N PRO A 92 -8.60 -9.14 -5.77
CA PRO A 92 -8.07 -9.21 -7.13
C PRO A 92 -7.09 -8.07 -7.47
N GLU A 93 -7.33 -6.87 -6.94
CA GLU A 93 -6.46 -5.71 -7.09
C GLU A 93 -5.10 -5.92 -6.42
N THR A 94 -5.09 -6.56 -5.24
CA THR A 94 -3.88 -6.95 -4.53
C THR A 94 -3.13 -8.06 -5.27
N GLU A 95 -3.84 -9.07 -5.76
CA GLU A 95 -3.25 -10.15 -6.55
C GLU A 95 -2.61 -9.62 -7.84
N ALA A 96 -3.23 -8.64 -8.50
CA ALA A 96 -2.69 -8.01 -9.70
C ALA A 96 -1.34 -7.32 -9.43
N LEU A 97 -1.24 -6.55 -8.34
CA LEU A 97 0.03 -5.92 -7.96
C LEU A 97 1.08 -6.95 -7.52
N ILE A 98 0.68 -7.99 -6.79
CA ILE A 98 1.57 -9.13 -6.46
C ILE A 98 2.11 -9.79 -7.73
N ALA A 99 1.26 -10.04 -8.73
CA ALA A 99 1.67 -10.63 -9.99
C ALA A 99 2.69 -9.73 -10.71
N LYS A 100 2.47 -8.41 -10.71
CA LYS A 100 3.41 -7.45 -11.28
C LYS A 100 4.76 -7.44 -10.55
N ILE A 101 4.77 -7.47 -9.22
CA ILE A 101 6.00 -7.56 -8.42
C ILE A 101 6.80 -8.83 -8.77
N ARG A 102 6.10 -9.97 -8.90
CA ARG A 102 6.73 -11.25 -9.31
C ARG A 102 7.25 -11.19 -10.74
N GLN A 103 6.54 -10.53 -11.65
CA GLN A 103 7.00 -10.33 -13.02
C GLN A 103 8.30 -9.51 -13.03
N TRP A 104 8.34 -8.35 -12.36
CA TRP A 104 9.57 -7.55 -12.24
C TRP A 104 10.72 -8.36 -11.66
N SER A 105 10.49 -9.11 -10.59
CA SER A 105 11.49 -10.01 -10.00
C SER A 105 12.10 -10.99 -11.03
N GLN A 106 11.31 -11.47 -11.98
CA GLN A 106 11.77 -12.48 -12.95
C GLN A 106 12.42 -11.88 -14.20
N SER A 107 11.87 -10.80 -14.74
CA SER A 107 12.30 -10.24 -16.03
C SER A 107 13.11 -8.95 -15.92
N GLU A 108 12.80 -8.11 -14.93
CA GLU A 108 13.32 -6.75 -14.79
C GLU A 108 13.60 -6.40 -13.32
N PRO A 109 14.56 -7.09 -12.63
CA PRO A 109 14.70 -6.95 -11.18
C PRO A 109 14.93 -5.52 -10.70
N ILE A 110 15.53 -4.66 -11.55
CA ILE A 110 15.76 -3.25 -11.24
C ILE A 110 14.46 -2.49 -10.97
N ALA A 111 13.34 -2.88 -11.60
CA ALA A 111 12.03 -2.28 -11.41
C ALA A 111 11.53 -2.39 -9.96
N LEU A 112 12.02 -3.37 -9.19
CA LEU A 112 11.71 -3.49 -7.76
C LEU A 112 12.17 -2.26 -6.95
N LEU A 113 13.17 -1.51 -7.42
CA LEU A 113 13.57 -0.23 -6.81
C LEU A 113 12.46 0.81 -6.87
N GLY A 114 11.66 0.81 -7.95
CA GLY A 114 10.52 1.71 -8.11
C GLY A 114 9.42 1.39 -7.09
N CYS A 115 9.12 0.10 -6.93
CA CYS A 115 8.19 -0.37 -5.91
C CYS A 115 8.67 -0.03 -4.49
N LEU A 116 9.96 -0.29 -4.19
CA LEU A 116 10.59 0.06 -2.91
C LEU A 116 10.52 1.57 -2.64
N TYR A 117 10.76 2.42 -3.65
CA TYR A 117 10.66 3.87 -3.53
C TYR A 117 9.26 4.32 -3.07
N ILE A 118 8.19 3.73 -3.61
CA ILE A 118 6.82 4.07 -3.23
C ILE A 118 6.55 3.71 -1.76
N PHE A 119 6.89 2.50 -1.35
CA PHE A 119 6.67 2.07 0.04
C PHE A 119 7.52 2.84 1.03
N GLU A 120 8.79 3.13 0.71
CA GLU A 120 9.65 3.94 1.59
C GLU A 120 9.13 5.39 1.68
N GLY A 121 8.73 5.98 0.56
CA GLY A 121 8.11 7.31 0.54
C GLY A 121 6.81 7.38 1.36
N SER A 122 6.01 6.30 1.33
CA SER A 122 4.73 6.23 2.07
C SER A 122 4.89 6.33 3.58
N ARG A 123 6.05 5.97 4.14
CA ARG A 123 6.28 5.97 5.59
C ARG A 123 6.08 7.35 6.21
N MET A 124 6.47 8.41 5.50
CA MET A 124 6.32 9.79 5.99
C MET A 124 4.85 10.18 6.16
N GLY A 125 4.04 9.94 5.13
CA GLY A 125 2.60 10.16 5.20
C GLY A 125 1.94 9.27 6.26
N SER A 126 2.32 7.99 6.28
CA SER A 126 1.83 7.00 7.25
C SER A 126 2.02 7.46 8.70
N ARG A 127 3.19 8.05 9.02
CA ARG A 127 3.50 8.52 10.38
C ARG A 127 2.59 9.67 10.85
N LEU A 128 2.19 10.54 9.93
CA LEU A 128 1.28 11.65 10.21
C LEU A 128 -0.13 11.15 10.59
N LEU A 129 -0.52 9.98 10.08
CA LEU A 129 -1.83 9.36 10.31
C LEU A 129 -1.91 8.55 11.61
N ALA A 130 -0.79 8.27 12.29
CA ALA A 130 -0.75 7.41 13.47
C ALA A 130 -1.73 7.84 14.58
N LYS A 131 -1.88 9.16 14.81
CA LYS A 131 -2.79 9.69 15.84
C LYS A 131 -4.26 9.46 15.47
N GLN A 132 -4.58 9.55 14.19
CA GLN A 132 -5.93 9.42 13.66
C GLN A 132 -6.36 7.95 13.65
N VAL A 133 -5.46 7.03 13.28
CA VAL A 133 -5.70 5.59 13.39
C VAL A 133 -5.88 5.20 14.87
N ALA A 134 -5.01 5.69 15.76
CA ALA A 134 -5.14 5.43 17.20
C ALA A 134 -6.48 5.94 17.75
N LYS A 135 -6.92 7.12 17.33
CA LYS A 135 -8.25 7.68 17.65
C LYS A 135 -9.38 6.77 17.15
N ALA A 136 -9.30 6.30 15.91
CA ALA A 136 -10.33 5.44 15.32
C ALA A 136 -10.46 4.10 16.05
N LEU A 137 -9.32 3.52 16.45
CA LEU A 137 -9.26 2.26 17.20
C LEU A 137 -9.46 2.44 18.72
N GLN A 138 -9.53 3.67 19.22
CA GLN A 138 -9.62 4.01 20.65
C GLN A 138 -8.47 3.45 21.50
N VAL A 139 -7.24 3.52 20.97
CA VAL A 139 -6.01 3.01 21.61
C VAL A 139 -5.01 4.14 21.87
N PRO A 140 -4.07 3.99 22.82
CA PRO A 140 -2.97 4.94 22.98
C PRO A 140 -2.02 4.93 21.77
N VAL A 141 -1.30 6.03 21.56
CA VAL A 141 -0.32 6.17 20.48
C VAL A 141 1.02 5.54 20.90
N GLU A 142 1.02 4.23 21.05
CA GLU A 142 2.14 3.44 21.56
C GLU A 142 2.36 2.17 20.71
N PRO A 143 3.59 1.61 20.66
CA PRO A 143 3.84 0.33 20.00
C PRO A 143 3.02 -0.82 20.59
N GLY A 144 2.70 -1.81 19.75
CA GLY A 144 1.92 -3.00 20.12
C GLY A 144 0.43 -2.75 20.30
N GLN A 145 -0.11 -1.64 19.76
CA GLN A 145 -1.51 -1.23 19.92
C GLN A 145 -2.34 -1.35 18.64
N GLY A 146 -1.82 -1.93 17.56
CA GLY A 146 -2.55 -2.00 16.28
C GLY A 146 -2.20 -0.89 15.29
N ILE A 147 -1.14 -0.12 15.56
CA ILE A 147 -0.73 1.06 14.78
C ILE A 147 0.78 1.09 14.48
N ASP A 148 1.48 -0.01 14.72
CA ASP A 148 2.91 -0.17 14.53
C ASP A 148 3.30 0.07 13.07
N TYR A 149 2.48 -0.28 12.08
CA TYR A 149 2.70 0.10 10.68
C TYR A 149 2.83 1.62 10.48
N HIS A 150 2.14 2.42 11.30
CA HIS A 150 2.22 3.88 11.29
C HIS A 150 3.30 4.43 12.24
N LEU A 151 3.69 3.68 13.26
CA LEU A 151 4.72 4.06 14.25
C LEU A 151 6.14 3.61 13.90
N ASP A 152 6.30 2.64 13.00
CA ASP A 152 7.58 2.07 12.53
C ASP A 152 8.50 3.09 11.80
N ALA A 153 8.16 4.38 11.88
CA ALA A 153 9.06 5.46 11.57
C ALA A 153 10.06 5.67 12.73
N SER A 154 11.32 5.32 12.51
CA SER A 154 12.42 5.73 13.41
C SER A 154 12.43 7.26 13.66
N GLN A 155 13.04 7.68 14.76
CA GLN A 155 13.19 9.10 15.14
C GLN A 155 13.84 10.00 14.05
N ASN A 156 14.47 9.41 13.02
CA ASN A 156 15.17 10.12 11.94
C ASN A 156 14.59 9.84 10.53
N GLN A 157 13.27 9.67 10.42
CA GLN A 157 12.61 9.31 9.15
C GLN A 157 12.97 10.22 7.97
N VAL A 158 13.02 11.54 8.17
CA VAL A 158 13.40 12.49 7.11
C VAL A 158 14.83 12.22 6.63
N ALA A 159 15.76 12.00 7.56
CA ALA A 159 17.15 11.70 7.21
C ALA A 159 17.26 10.36 6.47
N ARG A 160 16.56 9.31 6.93
CA ARG A 160 16.51 8.01 6.24
C ARG A 160 15.98 8.14 4.82
N TRP A 161 14.89 8.89 4.63
CA TRP A 161 14.33 9.12 3.30
C TRP A 161 15.30 9.88 2.39
N MET A 162 15.99 10.89 2.91
CA MET A 162 17.01 11.60 2.14
C MET A 162 18.19 10.70 1.78
N SER A 163 18.65 9.85 2.71
CA SER A 163 19.71 8.87 2.46
C SER A 163 19.28 7.84 1.42
N PHE A 164 18.05 7.31 1.49
CA PHE A 164 17.53 6.37 0.50
C PHE A 164 17.50 6.98 -0.90
N LYS A 165 16.95 8.19 -1.05
CA LYS A 165 16.97 8.89 -2.34
C LYS A 165 18.38 9.16 -2.84
N SER A 166 19.28 9.59 -1.96
CA SER A 166 20.67 9.81 -2.33
C SER A 166 21.36 8.52 -2.79
N ALA A 167 21.05 7.38 -2.16
CA ALA A 167 21.58 6.08 -2.57
C ALA A 167 21.01 5.67 -3.94
N LEU A 168 19.70 5.84 -4.16
CA LEU A 168 19.05 5.56 -5.44
C LEU A 168 19.65 6.41 -6.57
N ASP A 169 19.86 7.70 -6.30
CA ASP A 169 20.45 8.66 -7.25
C ASP A 169 21.92 8.35 -7.57
N SER A 170 22.61 7.64 -6.69
CA SER A 170 24.02 7.27 -6.88
C SER A 170 24.22 5.97 -7.66
N LEU A 171 23.15 5.21 -7.92
CA LEU A 171 23.25 3.98 -8.70
C LEU A 171 23.65 4.29 -10.15
N PRO A 172 24.60 3.54 -10.74
CA PRO A 172 25.05 3.76 -12.11
C PRO A 172 24.05 3.18 -13.13
N LEU A 173 22.83 3.72 -13.16
CA LEU A 173 21.74 3.27 -14.04
C LEU A 173 21.77 4.02 -15.37
N SER A 174 21.64 3.29 -16.49
CA SER A 174 21.39 3.90 -17.80
C SER A 174 20.02 4.60 -17.83
N ALA A 175 19.79 5.44 -18.84
CA ALA A 175 18.50 6.12 -19.00
C ALA A 175 17.33 5.13 -19.12
N GLU A 176 17.54 4.01 -19.80
CA GLU A 176 16.54 2.94 -19.95
C GLU A 176 16.23 2.26 -18.62
N LEU A 177 17.24 2.00 -17.78
CA LEU A 177 17.02 1.43 -16.45
C LEU A 177 16.34 2.43 -15.50
N GLN A 178 16.69 3.72 -15.59
CA GLN A 178 15.98 4.78 -14.85
C GLN A 178 14.50 4.84 -15.25
N GLN A 179 14.20 4.75 -16.55
CA GLN A 179 12.84 4.69 -17.06
C GLN A 179 12.07 3.49 -16.48
N GLN A 180 12.66 2.29 -16.47
CA GLN A 180 12.04 1.10 -15.87
C GLN A 180 11.72 1.27 -14.38
N VAL A 181 12.64 1.87 -13.61
CA VAL A 181 12.41 2.18 -12.20
C VAL A 181 11.26 3.19 -12.03
N ALA A 182 11.22 4.23 -12.87
CA ALA A 182 10.17 5.24 -12.82
C ALA A 182 8.78 4.68 -13.16
N GLU A 183 8.69 3.88 -14.23
CA GLU A 183 7.46 3.20 -14.64
C GLU A 183 6.96 2.25 -13.55
N ALA A 184 7.86 1.46 -12.95
CA ALA A 184 7.49 0.55 -11.87
C ALA A 184 6.97 1.28 -10.62
N ALA A 185 7.50 2.46 -10.29
CA ALA A 185 6.97 3.29 -9.22
C ALA A 185 5.54 3.79 -9.53
N ILE A 186 5.29 4.24 -10.75
CA ILE A 186 3.96 4.70 -11.19
C ILE A 186 2.96 3.54 -11.21
N GLU A 187 3.36 2.37 -11.71
CA GLU A 187 2.53 1.16 -11.70
C GLU A 187 2.23 0.67 -10.28
N THR A 188 3.20 0.74 -9.37
CA THR A 188 3.00 0.42 -7.94
C THR A 188 1.97 1.36 -7.33
N MET A 189 2.09 2.66 -7.60
CA MET A 189 1.11 3.66 -7.15
C MET A 189 -0.28 3.40 -7.76
N THR A 190 -0.34 2.91 -9.00
CA THR A 190 -1.60 2.55 -9.66
C THR A 190 -2.26 1.34 -9.00
N GLY A 191 -1.47 0.30 -8.70
CA GLY A 191 -1.95 -0.86 -7.96
C GLY A 191 -2.47 -0.48 -6.57
N LEU A 192 -1.73 0.34 -5.83
CA LEU A 192 -2.17 0.85 -4.53
C LEU A 192 -3.47 1.67 -4.66
N PHE A 193 -3.60 2.54 -5.65
CA PHE A 193 -4.85 3.27 -5.90
C PHE A 193 -6.04 2.31 -6.07
N HIS A 194 -5.90 1.25 -6.86
CA HIS A 194 -6.98 0.27 -7.05
C HIS A 194 -7.34 -0.47 -5.75
N ILE A 195 -6.34 -0.89 -4.97
CA ILE A 195 -6.57 -1.56 -3.67
C ILE A 195 -7.33 -0.62 -2.71
N TYR A 196 -6.89 0.63 -2.59
CA TYR A 196 -7.55 1.62 -1.74
C TYR A 196 -8.93 2.02 -2.27
N ALA A 197 -9.17 1.98 -3.58
CA ALA A 197 -10.48 2.25 -4.17
C ALA A 197 -11.48 1.10 -3.97
N ALA A 198 -10.99 -0.13 -3.80
CA ALA A 198 -11.81 -1.30 -3.48
C ALA A 198 -12.26 -1.36 -2.00
N LEU A 199 -11.77 -0.43 -1.17
CA LEU A 199 -12.04 -0.31 0.27
C LEU A 199 -12.57 1.10 0.61
N PRO A 200 -13.30 1.30 1.73
CA PRO A 200 -13.85 0.27 2.63
C PRO A 200 -15.00 -0.50 1.95
N ARG A 201 -15.25 -1.73 2.40
CA ARG A 201 -16.43 -2.50 1.96
C ARG A 201 -17.58 -2.42 2.95
N THR A 202 -17.30 -2.06 4.20
CA THR A 202 -18.34 -1.87 5.21
C THR A 202 -19.21 -0.67 4.81
N GLY A 203 -20.54 -0.87 4.74
CA GLY A 203 -21.49 0.16 4.31
C GLY A 203 -21.71 0.27 2.80
N GLN A 204 -21.01 -0.53 1.97
CA GLN A 204 -21.43 -0.74 0.58
C GLN A 204 -22.62 -1.71 0.59
N THR A 205 -23.84 -1.19 0.47
CA THR A 205 -25.02 -2.02 0.22
C THR A 205 -24.77 -2.88 -1.01
N VAL A 206 -24.88 -4.21 -0.86
CA VAL A 206 -24.98 -5.16 -1.97
C VAL A 206 -26.28 -4.82 -2.72
N GLY A 207 -26.20 -3.90 -3.67
CA GLY A 207 -27.26 -3.54 -4.59
C GLY A 207 -27.07 -4.30 -5.89
N ALA A 208 -27.74 -5.45 -6.01
CA ALA A 208 -28.33 -6.04 -7.24
C ALA A 208 -28.32 -7.57 -7.16
N THR A 209 -29.15 -8.15 -6.29
CA THR A 209 -29.81 -9.40 -6.66
C THR A 209 -30.76 -9.07 -7.81
N ALA A 210 -30.47 -9.57 -8.99
CA ALA A 210 -31.40 -9.56 -10.11
C ALA A 210 -32.63 -10.40 -9.73
N THR A 211 -33.66 -9.75 -9.20
CA THR A 211 -34.99 -10.34 -9.09
C THR A 211 -35.58 -10.37 -10.51
N GLN A 212 -35.44 -11.52 -11.17
CA GLN A 212 -36.28 -11.84 -12.33
C GLN A 212 -37.73 -11.95 -11.85
N ALA A 213 -38.58 -11.05 -12.32
CA ALA A 213 -40.03 -11.12 -12.16
C ALA A 213 -40.60 -12.33 -12.94
N PRO A 214 -41.73 -12.90 -12.53
CA PRO A 214 -42.31 -14.06 -13.19
C PRO A 214 -42.93 -13.67 -14.53
N LEU A 215 -42.75 -14.53 -15.54
CA LEU A 215 -43.45 -14.46 -16.81
C LEU A 215 -44.96 -14.68 -16.58
N GLU A 216 -45.76 -13.62 -16.72
CA GLU A 216 -47.19 -13.73 -16.91
C GLU A 216 -47.47 -14.32 -18.30
N ASN A 217 -48.18 -15.46 -18.32
CA ASN A 217 -48.82 -16.00 -19.51
C ASN A 217 -50.00 -15.11 -19.91
N PRO A 218 -50.23 -14.83 -21.21
CA PRO A 218 -51.56 -14.54 -21.68
C PRO A 218 -52.24 -15.82 -22.19
N VAL A 219 -53.37 -16.13 -21.57
CA VAL A 219 -54.44 -16.93 -22.17
C VAL A 219 -55.24 -16.00 -23.09
N ALA A 220 -55.23 -16.30 -24.40
CA ALA A 220 -56.35 -16.28 -25.36
C ALA A 220 -55.78 -16.28 -26.79
#